data_AF-A0A5C8J3Y3-F1
#
_entry.id   AF-A0A5C8J3Y3-F1
#
_cell.length_a   1.000
_cell.length_b   1.000
_cell.length_c   1.000
_cell.angle_alpha   90.00
_cell.angle_beta   90.00
_cell.angle_gamma   90.00
#
_symmetry.space_group_name_H-M   'P 1'
#
loop_
_entity.id
_entity.type
_entity.pdbx_description
1 polymer ?
#
loop_
_entity_poly.entity_id
_entity_poly.type
_entity_poly.pdbx_seq_one_letter_code
_entity_poly.pdbx_strand_id
1 'polypeptide(L)'
;MVKSIGEHVDLYLSHITPRPNDPTYSVLKAHLLFEEMLRGYLRRKLPNAAALDGARLSFSQRLALCRSLTPVEQVQGWLWTGVEKLNTLRNYLAHGAGSKDLEKEIDKYVKFVVDAAGTPLPEPTAHANSSTPDMQANSLNYLAVDMVTIRLYYLLAGELGFKVD
;
A
#
# COMPACT_ATOMS: atom_id res chain seq x y z
N MET A 1 -19.91 -19.43 27.58
CA MET A 1 -19.80 -20.53 26.59
C MET A 1 -18.46 -20.36 25.90
N VAL A 2 -17.49 -21.25 26.15
CA VAL A 2 -16.15 -21.18 25.56
C VAL A 2 -16.24 -21.72 24.14
N LYS A 3 -15.79 -20.94 23.15
CA LYS A 3 -15.79 -21.36 21.75
C LYS A 3 -14.91 -22.59 21.55
N SER A 4 -15.35 -23.49 20.68
CA SER A 4 -14.60 -24.69 20.30
C SER A 4 -13.29 -24.30 19.61
N ILE A 5 -12.23 -25.11 19.76
CA ILE A 5 -10.96 -24.93 19.02
C ILE A 5 -11.20 -24.81 17.50
N GLY A 6 -12.19 -25.55 16.97
CA GLY A 6 -12.58 -25.45 15.56
C GLY A 6 -13.11 -24.05 15.19
N GLU A 7 -13.96 -23.46 16.02
CA GLU A 7 -14.50 -22.11 15.80
C GLU A 7 -13.40 -21.02 15.85
N HIS A 8 -12.35 -21.24 16.64
CA HIS A 8 -11.19 -20.35 16.67
C HIS A 8 -10.33 -20.46 15.41
N VAL A 9 -10.15 -21.67 14.88
CA VAL A 9 -9.44 -21.90 13.61
C VAL A 9 -10.20 -21.29 12.44
N ASP A 10 -11.52 -21.50 12.36
CA ASP A 10 -12.35 -20.92 11.31
C ASP A 10 -12.36 -19.40 11.37
N LEU A 11 -12.44 -18.82 12.57
CA LEU A 11 -12.32 -17.39 12.77
C LEU A 11 -10.95 -16.88 12.29
N TYR A 12 -9.86 -17.55 12.65
CA TYR A 12 -8.52 -17.17 12.20
C TYR A 12 -8.39 -17.24 10.67
N LEU A 13 -8.80 -18.35 10.05
CA LEU A 13 -8.78 -18.52 8.60
C LEU A 13 -9.61 -17.44 7.90
N SER A 14 -10.79 -17.09 8.43
CA SER A 14 -11.62 -16.02 7.88
C SER A 14 -10.95 -14.63 7.89
N HIS A 15 -9.95 -14.41 8.77
CA HIS A 15 -9.19 -13.16 8.87
C HIS A 15 -7.91 -13.16 8.02
N ILE A 16 -7.28 -14.32 7.81
CA ILE A 16 -5.99 -14.39 7.09
C ILE A 16 -6.12 -14.77 5.62
N THR A 17 -7.21 -15.44 5.23
CA THR A 17 -7.44 -15.86 3.85
C THR A 17 -7.79 -14.65 2.98
N PRO A 18 -6.98 -14.32 1.95
CA PRO A 18 -7.31 -13.23 1.04
C PRO A 18 -8.65 -13.50 0.37
N ARG A 19 -9.53 -12.49 0.36
CA ARG A 19 -10.81 -12.56 -0.32
C ARG A 19 -10.71 -11.90 -1.69
N PRO A 20 -11.36 -12.46 -2.73
CA PRO A 20 -11.46 -11.78 -4.02
C PRO A 20 -12.02 -10.37 -3.83
N ASN A 21 -11.42 -9.39 -4.49
CA ASN A 21 -11.80 -7.98 -4.44
C ASN A 21 -11.71 -7.31 -3.04
N ASP A 22 -10.96 -7.90 -2.10
CA ASP A 22 -10.68 -7.27 -0.81
C ASP A 22 -9.30 -6.56 -0.84
N PRO A 23 -9.27 -5.21 -0.75
CA PRO A 23 -8.04 -4.44 -0.79
C PRO A 23 -7.19 -4.55 0.48
N THR A 24 -7.70 -5.17 1.55
CA THR A 24 -7.03 -5.24 2.85
C THR A 24 -5.64 -5.85 2.75
N TYR A 25 -5.55 -7.00 2.07
CA TYR A 25 -4.29 -7.72 1.95
C TYR A 25 -3.25 -6.91 1.15
N SER A 26 -3.66 -6.32 0.04
CA SER A 26 -2.75 -5.56 -0.84
C SER A 26 -2.27 -4.27 -0.19
N VAL A 27 -3.15 -3.51 0.48
CA VAL A 27 -2.78 -2.29 1.23
C VAL A 27 -1.79 -2.61 2.34
N LEU A 28 -2.02 -3.69 3.10
CA LEU A 28 -1.10 -4.11 4.17
C LEU A 28 0.27 -4.51 3.61
N LYS A 29 0.32 -5.26 2.50
CA LYS A 29 1.60 -5.63 1.86
C LYS A 29 2.32 -4.44 1.26
N ALA A 30 1.59 -3.53 0.61
CA ALA A 30 2.16 -2.30 0.08
C ALA A 30 2.79 -1.47 1.20
N HIS A 31 2.10 -1.28 2.33
CA HIS A 31 2.65 -0.56 3.48
C HIS A 31 4.01 -1.09 3.92
N LEU A 32 4.19 -2.41 3.99
CA LEU A 32 5.46 -3.04 4.35
C LEU A 32 6.56 -2.77 3.31
N LEU A 33 6.23 -2.82 2.02
CA LEU A 33 7.17 -2.48 0.94
C LEU A 33 7.64 -1.03 1.02
N PHE A 34 6.72 -0.09 1.27
CA PHE A 34 7.09 1.32 1.48
C PHE A 34 7.95 1.47 2.74
N GLU A 35 7.65 0.76 3.83
CA GLU A 35 8.48 0.82 5.05
C GLU A 35 9.91 0.32 4.79
N GLU A 36 10.05 -0.76 4.02
CA GLU A 36 11.35 -1.29 3.62
C GLU A 36 12.11 -0.30 2.73
N MET A 37 11.45 0.30 1.74
CA MET A 37 12.03 1.35 0.89
C MET A 37 12.52 2.54 1.73
N LEU A 38 11.69 3.06 2.64
CA LEU A 38 12.08 4.17 3.51
C LEU A 38 13.29 3.79 4.39
N ARG A 39 13.30 2.58 4.95
CA ARG A 39 14.45 2.07 5.72
C ARG A 39 15.72 1.97 4.86
N GLY A 40 15.60 1.45 3.64
CA GLY A 40 16.70 1.37 2.68
C GLY A 40 17.24 2.75 2.31
N TYR A 41 16.37 3.75 2.15
CA TYR A 41 16.75 5.12 1.86
C TYR A 41 17.54 5.76 3.02
N LEU A 42 17.03 5.64 4.26
CA LEU A 42 17.74 6.12 5.45
C LEU A 42 19.12 5.48 5.59
N ARG A 43 19.23 4.18 5.30
CA ARG A 43 20.52 3.45 5.31
C ARG A 43 21.54 4.00 4.32
N ARG A 44 21.10 4.51 3.16
CA ARG A 44 21.99 5.12 2.16
C ARG A 44 22.34 6.57 2.46
N LYS A 45 21.42 7.32 3.07
CA LYS A 45 21.57 8.78 3.25
C LYS A 45 22.25 9.19 4.55
N LEU A 46 22.15 8.39 5.60
CA LEU A 46 22.71 8.73 6.90
C LEU A 46 24.16 8.19 7.04
N PRO A 47 25.12 9.00 7.50
CA PRO A 47 26.50 8.55 7.73
C PRO A 47 26.62 7.40 8.74
N ASN A 48 25.73 7.37 9.74
CA ASN A 48 25.67 6.33 10.76
C ASN A 48 24.23 5.81 10.93
N ALA A 49 23.68 5.22 9.87
CA ALA A 49 22.31 4.71 9.88
C ALA A 49 22.06 3.61 10.93
N ALA A 50 23.09 2.84 11.30
CA ALA A 50 23.01 1.77 12.30
C ALA A 50 22.65 2.30 13.70
N ALA A 51 22.90 3.58 13.99
CA ALA A 51 22.43 4.20 15.24
C ALA A 51 20.89 4.23 15.37
N LEU A 52 20.16 4.04 14.26
CA LEU A 52 18.70 3.91 14.29
C LEU A 52 18.23 2.47 14.52
N ASP A 53 19.14 1.49 14.56
CA ASP A 53 18.78 0.11 14.86
C ASP A 53 18.28 0.04 16.32
N GLY A 54 17.11 -0.57 16.52
CA GLY A 54 16.45 -0.62 17.82
C GLY A 54 15.69 0.65 18.23
N ALA A 55 15.81 1.77 17.49
CA ALA A 55 15.10 3.02 17.79
C ALA A 55 13.57 2.94 17.63
N ARG A 56 13.05 1.83 17.06
CA ARG A 56 11.60 1.55 16.88
C ARG A 56 10.82 2.70 16.24
N LEU A 57 11.43 3.37 15.26
CA LEU A 57 10.75 4.42 14.51
C LEU A 57 9.44 3.88 13.91
N SER A 58 8.38 4.67 13.96
CA SER A 58 7.13 4.40 13.28
C SER A 58 7.25 4.66 11.77
N PHE A 59 6.27 4.22 10.99
CA PHE A 59 6.19 4.53 9.56
C PHE A 59 6.20 6.05 9.31
N SER A 60 5.36 6.81 10.04
CA SER A 60 5.27 8.27 9.89
C SER A 60 6.57 8.98 10.26
N GLN A 61 7.28 8.51 11.28
CA GLN A 61 8.59 9.04 11.67
C GLN A 61 9.64 8.79 10.58
N ARG A 62 9.68 7.58 10.00
CA ARG A 62 10.60 7.29 8.88
C ARG A 62 10.28 8.14 7.67
N LEU A 63 9.00 8.30 7.34
CA LEU A 63 8.56 9.13 6.22
C LEU A 63 9.00 10.58 6.39
N ALA A 64 8.79 11.15 7.58
CA ALA A 64 9.24 12.51 7.90
C ALA A 64 10.76 12.67 7.78
N LEU A 65 11.53 11.70 8.29
CA LEU A 65 12.99 11.72 8.16
C LEU A 65 13.44 11.63 6.70
N CYS A 66 12.91 10.68 5.92
CA CYS A 66 13.22 10.56 4.50
C CYS A 66 12.90 11.86 3.75
N ARG A 67 11.73 12.45 4.00
CA ARG A 67 11.32 13.73 3.41
C ARG A 67 12.28 14.85 3.79
N SER A 68 12.71 14.93 5.05
CA SER A 68 13.64 15.98 5.53
C SER A 68 15.07 15.85 4.99
N LEU A 69 15.50 14.61 4.67
CA LEU A 69 16.82 14.33 4.10
C LEU A 69 16.86 14.48 2.57
N THR A 70 15.72 14.78 1.96
CA THR A 70 15.58 14.89 0.52
C THR A 70 15.44 16.36 0.14
N PRO A 71 16.27 16.90 -0.78
CA PRO A 71 16.09 18.24 -1.33
C PRO A 71 14.67 18.43 -1.88
N VAL A 72 14.10 19.61 -1.66
CA VAL A 72 12.70 19.91 -2.02
C VAL A 72 12.44 19.72 -3.52
N GLU A 73 13.47 19.95 -4.33
CA GLU A 73 13.43 19.87 -5.79
C GLU A 73 13.59 18.43 -6.30
N GLN A 74 14.07 17.50 -5.47
CA GLN A 74 14.37 16.13 -5.90
C GLN A 74 13.11 15.27 -5.99
N VAL A 75 12.18 15.37 -5.03
CA VAL A 75 10.96 14.54 -5.00
C VAL A 75 9.75 15.44 -5.01
N GLN A 76 8.86 15.23 -5.98
CA GLN A 76 7.60 15.95 -6.06
C GLN A 76 6.78 15.77 -4.79
N GLY A 77 6.31 16.88 -4.21
CA GLY A 77 5.65 16.89 -2.89
C GLY A 77 4.45 15.94 -2.78
N TRP A 78 3.73 15.71 -3.86
CA TRP A 78 2.57 14.82 -3.88
C TRP A 78 2.92 13.35 -3.64
N LEU A 79 4.15 12.90 -3.97
CA LEU A 79 4.59 11.53 -3.73
C LEU A 79 4.63 11.25 -2.23
N TRP A 80 5.18 12.18 -1.45
CA TRP A 80 5.16 12.08 0.02
C TRP A 80 3.72 12.03 0.55
N THR A 81 2.86 12.93 0.09
CA THR A 81 1.44 12.97 0.47
C THR A 81 0.70 11.68 0.09
N GLY A 82 1.04 11.06 -1.04
CA GLY A 82 0.48 9.76 -1.46
C GLY A 82 0.85 8.66 -0.48
N VAL A 83 2.09 8.62 -0.01
CA VAL A 83 2.55 7.65 0.99
C VAL A 83 1.94 7.91 2.37
N GLU A 84 1.73 9.18 2.75
CA GLU A 84 0.97 9.54 3.95
C GLU A 84 -0.45 8.99 3.90
N LYS A 85 -1.14 9.13 2.75
CA LYS A 85 -2.50 8.58 2.56
C LYS A 85 -2.55 7.05 2.60
N LEU A 86 -1.54 6.36 2.04
CA LEU A 86 -1.44 4.90 2.19
C LEU A 86 -1.33 4.49 3.67
N ASN A 87 -0.54 5.21 4.47
CA ASN A 87 -0.46 4.97 5.91
C ASN A 87 -1.81 5.23 6.62
N THR A 88 -2.57 6.23 6.18
CA THR A 88 -3.94 6.45 6.66
C THR A 88 -4.84 5.25 6.35
N LEU A 89 -4.85 4.74 5.12
CA LEU A 89 -5.63 3.53 4.76
C LEU A 89 -5.27 2.34 5.66
N ARG A 90 -3.97 2.11 5.87
CA ARG A 90 -3.50 1.06 6.77
C ARG A 90 -4.02 1.24 8.20
N ASN A 91 -4.10 2.48 8.71
CA ASN A 91 -4.62 2.74 10.05
C ASN A 91 -6.13 2.49 10.14
N TYR A 92 -6.89 2.84 9.09
CA TYR A 92 -8.32 2.48 9.01
C TYR A 92 -8.52 0.97 9.10
N LEU A 93 -7.71 0.19 8.38
CA LEU A 93 -7.72 -1.28 8.46
C LEU A 93 -7.39 -1.79 9.87
N ALA A 94 -6.36 -1.23 10.51
CA ALA A 94 -5.92 -1.65 11.85
C ALA A 94 -6.94 -1.33 12.95
N HIS A 95 -7.74 -0.28 12.78
CA HIS A 95 -8.77 0.12 13.74
C HIS A 95 -10.13 -0.56 13.51
N GLY A 96 -10.26 -1.44 12.50
CA GLY A 96 -11.49 -2.17 12.23
C GLY A 96 -12.65 -1.29 11.79
N ALA A 97 -12.36 -0.21 11.05
CA ALA A 97 -13.39 0.65 10.49
C ALA A 97 -14.35 -0.17 9.60
N GLY A 98 -15.64 0.18 9.61
CA GLY A 98 -16.64 -0.50 8.78
C GLY A 98 -16.28 -0.42 7.28
N SER A 99 -16.68 -1.44 6.51
CA SER A 99 -16.31 -1.59 5.09
C SER A 99 -16.61 -0.34 4.25
N LYS A 100 -17.73 0.35 4.52
CA LYS A 100 -18.13 1.56 3.80
C LYS A 100 -17.22 2.76 4.02
N ASP A 101 -16.59 2.88 5.19
CA ASP A 101 -15.67 3.99 5.46
C ASP A 101 -14.32 3.73 4.82
N LEU A 102 -13.87 2.46 4.82
CA LEU A 102 -12.67 2.04 4.11
C LEU A 102 -12.80 2.28 2.59
N GLU A 103 -13.91 1.86 1.98
CA GLU A 103 -14.16 2.06 0.54
C GLU A 103 -14.06 3.55 0.14
N LYS A 104 -14.68 4.44 0.91
CA LYS A 104 -14.60 5.89 0.68
C LYS A 104 -13.18 6.43 0.79
N GLU A 105 -12.40 5.97 1.76
CA GLU A 105 -11.02 6.42 1.91
C GLU A 105 -10.13 5.88 0.79
N ILE A 106 -10.39 4.66 0.31
CA ILE A 106 -9.73 4.10 -0.87
C ILE A 106 -10.04 4.95 -2.10
N ASP A 107 -11.29 5.32 -2.34
CA ASP A 107 -11.67 6.16 -3.47
C ASP A 107 -10.97 7.52 -3.44
N LYS A 108 -10.89 8.15 -2.25
CA LYS A 108 -10.15 9.41 -2.06
C LYS A 108 -8.66 9.24 -2.34
N TYR A 109 -8.07 8.13 -1.90
CA TYR A 109 -6.67 7.83 -2.13
C TYR A 109 -6.38 7.61 -3.62
N VAL A 110 -7.18 6.76 -4.28
CA VAL A 110 -7.08 6.47 -5.71
C VAL A 110 -7.20 7.76 -6.51
N LYS A 111 -8.26 8.55 -6.28
CA LYS A 111 -8.46 9.83 -6.95
C LYS A 111 -7.27 10.76 -6.78
N PHE A 112 -6.76 10.90 -5.56
CA PHE A 112 -5.60 11.76 -5.30
C PHE A 112 -4.36 11.35 -6.11
N VAL A 113 -4.00 10.06 -6.10
CA VAL A 113 -2.80 9.59 -6.80
C VAL A 113 -2.94 9.78 -8.32
N VAL A 114 -4.14 9.57 -8.86
CA VAL A 114 -4.43 9.70 -10.29
C VAL A 114 -4.36 11.15 -10.74
N ASP A 115 -5.06 12.03 -10.02
CA ASP A 115 -5.07 13.46 -10.31
C ASP A 115 -3.64 14.04 -10.24
N ALA A 116 -2.82 13.57 -9.29
CA ALA A 116 -1.44 14.04 -9.10
C ALA A 116 -0.44 13.44 -10.10
N ALA A 117 -0.58 12.16 -10.47
CA ALA A 117 0.31 11.49 -11.41
C ALA A 117 0.09 11.89 -12.88
N GLY A 118 -1.05 12.54 -13.18
CA GLY A 118 -1.38 13.03 -14.53
C GLY A 118 -1.64 11.93 -15.56
N THR A 119 -1.83 10.68 -15.11
CA THR A 119 -2.14 9.53 -15.97
C THR A 119 -3.53 9.00 -15.67
N PRO A 120 -4.35 8.69 -16.69
CA PRO A 120 -5.64 8.04 -16.46
C PRO A 120 -5.44 6.70 -15.75
N LEU A 121 -6.37 6.35 -14.85
CA LEU A 121 -6.44 5.00 -14.30
C LEU A 121 -6.54 3.99 -15.44
N PRO A 122 -5.91 2.80 -15.32
CA PRO A 122 -6.39 1.68 -16.11
C PRO A 122 -7.90 1.55 -15.84
N GLU A 123 -8.70 1.46 -16.91
CA GLU A 123 -10.15 1.25 -16.82
C GLU A 123 -10.42 0.17 -15.76
N PRO A 124 -11.34 0.41 -14.79
CA PRO A 124 -11.76 -0.66 -13.89
C PRO A 124 -12.14 -1.83 -14.78
N THR A 125 -11.46 -2.97 -14.65
CA THR A 125 -11.81 -4.16 -15.41
C THR A 125 -13.22 -4.56 -14.97
N ALA A 126 -14.23 -3.98 -15.63
CA ALA A 126 -15.59 -4.42 -15.53
C ALA A 126 -15.56 -5.88 -15.98
N HIS A 127 -15.86 -6.80 -15.07
CA HIS A 127 -16.18 -8.16 -15.41
C HIS A 127 -17.48 -8.14 -16.22
N ALA A 128 -17.38 -7.79 -17.50
CA ALA A 128 -18.40 -8.10 -18.48
C ALA A 128 -18.28 -9.60 -18.75
N ASN A 129 -19.27 -10.34 -18.28
CA ASN A 129 -19.58 -11.73 -18.61
C ASN A 129 -18.97 -12.18 -19.95
N SER A 130 -17.98 -13.08 -19.90
CA SER A 130 -17.68 -13.96 -21.02
C SER A 130 -17.82 -15.40 -20.55
N SER A 131 -18.97 -15.96 -20.94
CA SER A 131 -19.29 -17.37 -20.84
C SER A 131 -18.35 -18.17 -21.76
N THR A 132 -17.22 -18.65 -21.24
CA THR A 132 -16.48 -19.78 -21.84
C THR A 132 -15.83 -20.60 -20.73
N PRO A 133 -16.31 -21.84 -20.49
CA PRO A 133 -15.69 -22.77 -19.56
C PRO A 133 -14.58 -23.51 -20.31
N ASP A 134 -13.40 -22.91 -20.43
CA ASP A 134 -12.10 -23.61 -20.53
C ASP A 134 -11.01 -22.58 -20.88
N MET A 135 -9.95 -22.57 -20.08
CA MET A 135 -8.86 -21.57 -20.00
C MET A 135 -9.10 -20.34 -19.10
N GLN A 136 -9.50 -20.54 -17.84
CA GLN A 136 -9.30 -19.53 -16.78
C GLN A 136 -8.07 -19.89 -15.93
N ALA A 137 -6.89 -19.75 -16.53
CA ALA A 137 -5.65 -19.66 -15.78
C ALA A 137 -5.59 -18.29 -15.09
N ASN A 138 -5.92 -18.26 -13.80
CA ASN A 138 -5.33 -17.35 -12.82
C ASN A 138 -5.23 -15.85 -13.22
N SER A 139 -6.32 -15.26 -13.70
CA SER A 139 -6.40 -13.81 -13.87
C SER A 139 -6.37 -13.16 -12.48
N LEU A 140 -5.19 -12.72 -12.04
CA LEU A 140 -5.04 -11.89 -10.84
C LEU A 140 -5.88 -10.61 -11.06
N ASN A 141 -7.07 -10.57 -10.45
CA ASN A 141 -7.93 -9.39 -10.49
C ASN A 141 -7.32 -8.32 -9.58
N TYR A 142 -6.51 -7.44 -10.15
CA TYR A 142 -5.98 -6.27 -9.44
C TYR A 142 -7.05 -5.21 -9.31
N LEU A 143 -7.17 -4.63 -8.13
CA LEU A 143 -8.05 -3.50 -7.85
C LEU A 143 -7.39 -2.19 -8.30
N ALA A 144 -8.20 -1.14 -8.49
CA ALA A 144 -7.68 0.19 -8.82
C ALA A 144 -6.66 0.69 -7.78
N VAL A 145 -6.89 0.38 -6.49
CA VAL A 145 -5.95 0.69 -5.40
C VAL A 145 -4.61 0.01 -5.58
N ASP A 146 -4.55 -1.21 -6.12
CA ASP A 146 -3.30 -1.94 -6.35
C ASP A 146 -2.47 -1.23 -7.42
N MET A 147 -3.13 -0.88 -8.53
CA MET A 147 -2.47 -0.23 -9.68
C MET A 147 -1.90 1.14 -9.31
N VAL A 148 -2.66 1.98 -8.61
CA VAL A 148 -2.16 3.30 -8.17
C VAL A 148 -1.07 3.18 -7.12
N THR A 149 -1.14 2.17 -6.24
CA THR A 149 -0.14 1.97 -5.18
C THR A 149 1.18 1.49 -5.78
N ILE A 150 1.12 0.57 -6.75
CA ILE A 150 2.30 0.14 -7.52
C ILE A 150 2.91 1.34 -8.24
N ARG A 151 2.10 2.14 -8.93
CA ARG A 151 2.61 3.34 -9.63
C ARG A 151 3.29 4.32 -8.67
N LEU A 152 2.66 4.61 -7.54
CA LEU A 152 3.23 5.47 -6.49
C LEU A 152 4.58 4.91 -6.01
N TYR A 153 4.67 3.59 -5.82
CA TYR A 153 5.91 2.94 -5.40
C TYR A 153 7.02 3.11 -6.42
N TYR A 154 6.76 2.81 -7.70
CA TYR A 154 7.75 2.96 -8.77
C TYR A 154 8.26 4.39 -8.91
N LEU A 155 7.34 5.37 -8.88
CA LEU A 155 7.72 6.78 -8.99
C LEU A 155 8.59 7.23 -7.82
N LEU A 156 8.17 6.95 -6.58
CA LEU A 156 8.95 7.35 -5.41
C LEU A 156 10.28 6.60 -5.35
N ALA A 157 10.31 5.29 -5.65
CA ALA A 157 11.53 4.50 -5.69
C ALA A 157 12.54 5.08 -6.69
N GLY A 158 12.08 5.46 -7.88
CA GLY A 158 12.90 6.13 -8.90
C GLY A 158 13.50 7.45 -8.41
N GLU A 159 12.68 8.33 -7.84
CA GLU A 159 13.14 9.63 -7.32
C GLU A 159 14.11 9.47 -6.12
N LEU A 160 13.98 8.39 -5.34
CA LEU A 160 14.89 8.04 -4.25
C LEU A 160 16.13 7.25 -4.70
N GLY A 161 16.29 7.03 -6.00
CA GLY A 161 17.46 6.38 -6.61
C GLY A 161 17.53 4.87 -6.40
N PHE A 162 16.41 4.19 -6.21
CA PHE A 162 16.34 2.73 -6.25
C PHE A 162 16.24 2.24 -7.69
N LYS A 163 16.86 1.10 -8.00
CA LYS A 163 16.59 0.36 -9.23
C LYS A 163 15.33 -0.46 -9.04
N VAL A 164 14.39 -0.33 -9.97
CA VAL A 164 13.13 -1.06 -9.98
C VAL A 164 13.10 -1.79 -11.32
N ASP A 165 13.82 -2.92 -11.37
CA ASP A 165 13.91 -3.81 -12.53
C ASP A 165 12.69 -4.74 -12.59
#